data_AF-A0A9K3KY74-F1
#
_entry.id   AF-A0A9K3KY74-F1
#
_cell.length_a   1.000
_cell.length_b   1.000
_cell.length_c   1.000
_cell.angle_alpha   90.00
_cell.angle_beta   90.00
_cell.angle_gamma   90.00
#
_symmetry.space_group_name_H-M   'P 1'
#
loop_
_entity.id
_entity.type
_entity.pdbx_description
1 polymer ?
#
loop_
_entity_poly.entity_id
_entity_poly.type
_entity_poly.pdbx_seq_one_letter_code
_entity_poly.pdbx_strand_id
1 'polypeptide(L)'
;MTDPLSSPPFSSSSNYYVQTDHQQQSSNHHPSSSSSPSSPKQQRRSRLFFGVCDMRTATVALNLLNIVFTAVVVVVLSLMFLLQGGPFVGKNIFHTVMTGFLTAGISAVGLYGAMNWNLNALYVSILGFVTIFVWRFVHLDWIDIIVTAVLLYPHSMLTLEMRAGILTPETFDREEYLTESGRDLVEMAHQYISPKHENAHVTTYNTGAAYVA
;
A
#
# COMPACT_ATOMS: atom_id res chain seq x y z
N MET A 1 -18.21 0.01 45.40
CA MET A 1 -16.84 0.47 45.71
C MET A 1 -15.93 -0.15 44.66
N THR A 2 -15.66 0.58 43.59
CA THR A 2 -14.80 0.18 42.48
C THR A 2 -14.08 1.46 42.04
N ASP A 3 -12.77 1.48 42.22
CA ASP A 3 -11.91 2.64 42.01
C ASP A 3 -11.81 3.01 40.52
N PRO A 4 -11.75 4.31 40.17
CA PRO A 4 -11.42 4.74 38.82
C PRO A 4 -9.91 4.66 38.59
N LEU A 5 -9.53 3.90 37.56
CA LEU A 5 -8.16 3.76 37.06
C LEU A 5 -7.66 5.12 36.53
N SER A 6 -6.64 5.69 37.16
CA SER A 6 -5.93 6.86 36.66
C SER A 6 -4.95 6.46 35.55
N SER A 7 -5.09 7.07 34.39
CA SER A 7 -4.12 6.96 33.29
C SER A 7 -3.00 8.00 33.45
N PRO A 8 -1.73 7.63 33.26
CA PRO A 8 -0.61 8.57 33.33
C PRO A 8 -0.56 9.50 32.09
N PRO A 9 0.00 10.71 32.22
CA PRO A 9 0.15 11.64 31.11
C PRO A 9 1.28 11.20 30.16
N PHE A 10 0.96 11.10 28.88
CA PHE A 10 1.89 10.77 27.80
C PHE A 10 2.60 12.06 27.35
N SER A 11 3.85 12.26 27.76
CA SER A 11 4.70 13.35 27.30
C SER A 11 5.47 12.91 26.04
N SER A 12 4.90 13.20 24.87
CA SER A 12 5.57 12.99 23.58
C SER A 12 6.23 14.30 23.12
N SER A 13 7.46 14.53 23.57
CA SER A 13 8.35 15.55 23.00
C SER A 13 9.47 14.84 22.26
N SER A 14 9.23 14.53 20.98
CA SER A 14 10.26 14.01 20.09
C SER A 14 10.51 15.02 18.97
N ASN A 15 11.49 15.90 19.20
CA ASN A 15 12.13 16.68 18.15
C ASN A 15 12.90 15.73 17.24
N TYR A 16 12.34 15.39 16.07
CA TYR A 16 13.09 14.69 15.03
C TYR A 16 13.48 15.69 13.94
N TYR A 17 14.79 15.93 13.85
CA TYR A 17 15.41 16.62 12.74
C TYR A 17 15.18 15.79 11.46
N VAL A 18 14.48 16.38 10.50
CA VAL A 18 14.45 15.88 9.12
C VAL A 18 15.80 16.24 8.51
N GLN A 19 16.71 15.27 8.48
CA GLN A 19 17.99 15.42 7.79
C GLN A 19 17.81 14.99 6.33
N THR A 20 17.48 15.97 5.48
CA THR A 20 17.54 15.84 4.02
C THR A 20 19.00 15.87 3.60
N ASP A 21 19.65 14.70 3.52
CA ASP A 21 21.00 14.57 2.99
C ASP A 21 21.00 14.76 1.46
N HIS A 22 20.99 16.01 1.02
CA HIS A 22 21.69 16.42 -0.19
C HIS A 22 23.09 16.88 0.20
N GLN A 23 24.03 15.94 0.37
CA GLN A 23 25.46 16.29 0.41
C GLN A 23 26.18 15.72 -0.79
N GLN A 24 26.25 16.58 -1.80
CA GLN A 24 27.25 16.59 -2.85
C GLN A 24 28.63 16.71 -2.18
N GLN A 25 29.43 15.69 -2.42
CA GLN A 25 30.73 15.38 -1.83
C GLN A 25 31.76 16.49 -2.15
N SER A 26 32.14 17.29 -1.16
CA SER A 26 33.34 18.15 -1.23
C SER A 26 34.31 17.72 -0.14
N SER A 27 35.42 17.13 -0.60
CA SER A 27 36.49 16.54 0.18
C SER A 27 37.34 17.60 0.88
N ASN A 28 37.48 17.53 2.21
CA ASN A 28 38.61 18.12 2.91
C ASN A 28 39.10 17.19 4.04
N HIS A 29 40.39 16.88 3.98
CA HIS A 29 41.15 16.07 4.93
C HIS A 29 41.38 16.80 6.26
N HIS A 30 41.16 16.10 7.39
CA HIS A 30 41.89 16.35 8.64
C HIS A 30 42.05 15.05 9.45
N PRO A 31 43.16 14.86 10.20
CA PRO A 31 43.52 13.56 10.76
C PRO A 31 43.12 13.39 12.24
N SER A 32 42.68 12.16 12.52
CA SER A 32 42.91 11.34 13.72
C SER A 32 42.56 11.91 15.10
N SER A 33 41.34 11.62 15.56
CA SER A 33 41.05 11.29 16.95
C SER A 33 40.30 9.94 17.01
N SER A 34 40.79 9.03 17.84
CA SER A 34 40.30 7.67 18.01
C SER A 34 38.98 7.64 18.77
N SER A 35 37.88 7.96 18.07
CA SER A 35 36.53 7.58 18.49
C SER A 35 36.21 6.21 17.90
N SER A 36 35.89 5.24 18.76
CA SER A 36 35.37 3.95 18.34
C SER A 36 34.20 4.19 17.37
N PRO A 37 34.27 3.73 16.10
CA PRO A 37 33.24 4.03 15.14
C PRO A 37 31.96 3.32 15.59
N SER A 38 31.06 4.07 16.23
CA SER A 38 29.66 3.69 16.34
C SER A 38 29.17 3.58 14.91
N SER A 39 29.16 2.36 14.38
CA SER A 39 28.71 2.07 13.03
C SER A 39 27.37 2.78 12.85
N PRO A 40 27.25 3.70 11.88
CA PRO A 40 26.01 4.43 11.69
C PRO A 40 24.91 3.38 11.53
N LYS A 41 23.90 3.43 12.42
CA LYS A 41 22.71 2.58 12.30
C LYS A 41 22.07 2.96 10.98
N GLN A 42 22.38 2.18 9.94
CA GLN A 42 21.89 2.41 8.60
C GLN A 42 20.37 2.25 8.66
N GLN A 43 19.67 3.39 8.66
CA GLN A 43 18.22 3.42 8.75
C GLN A 43 17.67 2.73 7.51
N ARG A 44 17.12 1.53 7.70
CA ARG A 44 16.72 0.65 6.60
C ARG A 44 15.43 1.22 6.00
N ARG A 45 15.51 1.72 4.77
CA ARG A 45 14.35 2.25 4.02
C ARG A 45 13.39 1.11 3.66
N SER A 46 12.08 1.35 3.75
CA SER A 46 11.06 0.38 3.32
C SER A 46 11.19 0.06 1.84
N ARG A 47 10.77 -1.14 1.43
CA ARG A 47 10.84 -1.56 0.02
C ARG A 47 9.54 -1.18 -0.68
N LEU A 48 9.66 -0.49 -1.80
CA LEU A 48 8.52 -0.16 -2.65
C LEU A 48 8.09 -1.36 -3.50
N PHE A 49 6.79 -1.59 -3.61
CA PHE A 49 6.19 -2.57 -4.51
C PHE A 49 6.30 -2.08 -5.96
N PHE A 50 7.05 -2.82 -6.78
CA PHE A 50 7.45 -2.42 -8.15
C PHE A 50 8.06 -1.01 -8.27
N GLY A 51 8.56 -0.43 -7.17
CA GLY A 51 9.09 0.93 -7.16
C GLY A 51 8.03 2.04 -7.25
N VAL A 52 6.73 1.72 -7.24
CA VAL A 52 5.65 2.70 -7.49
C VAL A 52 4.81 2.96 -6.24
N CYS A 53 4.52 1.94 -5.42
CA CYS A 53 3.65 2.09 -4.27
C CYS A 53 4.15 1.37 -3.02
N ASP A 54 3.66 1.78 -1.85
CA ASP A 54 3.89 1.12 -0.57
C ASP A 54 3.28 -0.30 -0.57
N MET A 55 3.95 -1.24 0.10
CA MET A 55 3.49 -2.62 0.30
C MET A 55 2.10 -2.71 0.93
N ARG A 56 1.73 -1.81 1.85
CA ARG A 56 0.39 -1.78 2.47
C ARG A 56 -0.68 -1.44 1.43
N THR A 57 -0.48 -0.35 0.69
CA THR A 57 -1.40 0.09 -0.37
C THR A 57 -1.49 -0.94 -1.48
N ALA A 58 -0.37 -1.56 -1.88
CA ALA A 58 -0.35 -2.67 -2.82
C ALA A 58 -1.20 -3.85 -2.33
N THR A 59 -1.05 -4.23 -1.05
CA THR A 59 -1.82 -5.32 -0.44
C THR A 59 -3.32 -5.03 -0.42
N VAL A 60 -3.72 -3.79 -0.09
CA VAL A 60 -5.13 -3.36 -0.10
C VAL A 60 -5.69 -3.39 -1.52
N ALA A 61 -5.00 -2.75 -2.48
CA ALA A 61 -5.45 -2.63 -3.86
C ALA A 61 -5.56 -4.00 -4.55
N LEU A 62 -4.55 -4.86 -4.39
CA LEU A 62 -4.54 -6.18 -5.01
C LEU A 62 -5.59 -7.13 -4.40
N ASN A 63 -5.84 -7.08 -3.09
CA ASN A 63 -6.94 -7.86 -2.51
C ASN A 63 -8.31 -7.39 -3.00
N LEU A 64 -8.53 -6.07 -3.07
CA LEU A 64 -9.78 -5.52 -3.57
C LEU A 64 -10.00 -5.91 -5.04
N LEU A 65 -8.95 -5.76 -5.87
CA LEU A 65 -8.98 -6.18 -7.26
C LEU A 65 -9.27 -7.67 -7.39
N ASN A 66 -8.64 -8.51 -6.55
CA ASN A 66 -8.87 -9.96 -6.56
C ASN A 66 -10.31 -10.33 -6.18
N ILE A 67 -10.91 -9.66 -5.19
CA ILE A 67 -12.31 -9.89 -4.80
C ILE A 67 -13.24 -9.57 -5.97
N VAL A 68 -13.06 -8.41 -6.61
CA VAL A 68 -13.87 -7.99 -7.76
C VAL A 68 -13.69 -8.95 -8.92
N PHE A 69 -12.44 -9.28 -9.26
CA PHE A 69 -12.13 -10.22 -10.34
C PHE A 69 -12.72 -11.60 -10.08
N THR A 70 -12.57 -12.13 -8.86
CA THR A 70 -13.15 -13.41 -8.46
C THR A 70 -14.66 -13.40 -8.58
N ALA A 71 -15.34 -12.33 -8.16
CA ALA A 71 -16.79 -12.20 -8.30
C ALA A 71 -17.23 -12.24 -9.78
N VAL A 72 -16.53 -11.50 -10.66
CA VAL A 72 -16.80 -11.52 -12.10
C VAL A 72 -16.59 -12.92 -12.69
N VAL A 73 -15.47 -13.57 -12.38
CA VAL A 73 -15.15 -14.92 -12.88
C VAL A 73 -16.19 -15.95 -12.42
N VAL A 74 -16.59 -15.92 -11.14
CA VAL A 74 -17.62 -16.82 -10.61
C VAL A 74 -18.95 -16.64 -11.37
N VAL A 75 -19.37 -15.40 -11.61
CA VAL A 75 -20.61 -15.11 -12.34
C VAL A 75 -20.53 -15.60 -13.79
N VAL A 76 -19.45 -15.27 -14.50
CA VAL A 76 -19.25 -15.65 -15.90
C VAL A 76 -19.17 -17.16 -16.07
N LEU A 77 -18.37 -17.86 -15.26
CA LEU A 77 -18.24 -19.31 -15.34
C LEU A 77 -19.53 -20.02 -14.94
N SER A 78 -20.23 -19.53 -13.92
CA SER A 78 -21.53 -20.10 -13.53
C SER A 78 -22.55 -19.98 -14.66
N LEU A 79 -22.63 -18.82 -15.33
CA LEU A 79 -23.49 -18.61 -16.49
C LEU A 79 -23.10 -19.53 -17.65
N MET A 80 -21.80 -19.67 -17.93
CA MET A 80 -21.31 -20.57 -18.97
C MET A 80 -21.71 -22.03 -18.69
N PHE A 81 -21.58 -22.50 -17.45
CA PHE A 81 -22.02 -23.86 -17.08
C PHE A 81 -23.53 -24.05 -17.17
N LEU A 82 -24.33 -23.02 -16.86
CA LEU A 82 -25.78 -23.06 -17.04
C LEU A 82 -26.16 -23.19 -18.52
N LEU A 83 -25.49 -22.44 -19.40
CA LEU A 83 -25.79 -22.42 -20.84
C LEU A 83 -25.33 -23.68 -21.57
N GLN A 84 -24.22 -24.29 -21.16
CA GLN A 84 -23.74 -25.54 -21.77
C GLN A 84 -24.72 -26.71 -21.56
N GLY A 85 -25.48 -26.69 -20.47
CA GLY A 85 -26.33 -27.81 -20.08
C GLY A 85 -25.51 -29.07 -19.73
N GLY A 86 -26.16 -30.07 -19.15
CA GLY A 86 -25.53 -31.36 -18.86
C GLY A 86 -25.88 -31.94 -17.48
N PRO A 87 -25.56 -33.22 -17.25
CA PRO A 87 -25.95 -33.91 -16.02
C PRO A 87 -25.23 -33.39 -14.75
N PHE A 88 -24.12 -32.66 -14.91
CA PHE A 88 -23.27 -32.21 -13.80
C PHE A 88 -23.23 -30.70 -13.57
N VAL A 89 -24.14 -29.93 -14.21
CA VAL A 89 -24.15 -28.46 -14.14
C VAL A 89 -24.17 -27.95 -12.69
N GLY A 90 -25.05 -28.52 -11.85
CA GLY A 90 -25.16 -28.11 -10.44
C GLY A 90 -23.86 -28.33 -9.64
N LYS A 91 -23.16 -29.45 -9.87
CA LYS A 91 -21.89 -29.75 -9.20
C LYS A 91 -20.79 -28.77 -9.62
N ASN A 92 -20.70 -28.45 -10.91
CA ASN A 92 -19.68 -27.54 -11.44
C ASN A 92 -19.91 -26.10 -10.95
N ILE A 93 -21.16 -25.63 -10.95
CA ILE A 93 -21.52 -24.31 -10.42
C ILE A 93 -21.20 -24.25 -8.93
N PHE A 94 -21.66 -25.22 -8.14
CA PHE A 94 -21.40 -25.25 -6.70
C PHE A 94 -19.90 -25.23 -6.38
N HIS A 95 -19.11 -26.05 -7.08
CA HIS A 95 -17.66 -26.07 -6.93
C HIS A 95 -17.04 -24.70 -7.25
N THR A 96 -17.40 -24.12 -8.40
CA THR A 96 -16.89 -22.81 -8.84
C THR A 96 -17.22 -21.71 -7.83
N VAL A 97 -18.48 -21.64 -7.41
CA VAL A 97 -18.96 -20.67 -6.41
C VAL A 97 -18.23 -20.84 -5.08
N MET A 98 -18.10 -22.08 -4.58
CA MET A 98 -17.40 -22.36 -3.32
C MET A 98 -15.92 -21.95 -3.38
N THR A 99 -15.21 -22.30 -4.45
CA THR A 99 -13.80 -21.91 -4.63
C THR A 99 -13.62 -20.40 -4.72
N GLY A 100 -14.55 -19.70 -5.39
CA GLY A 100 -14.57 -18.25 -5.49
C GLY A 100 -14.80 -17.59 -4.13
N PHE A 101 -15.80 -18.05 -3.35
CA PHE A 101 -16.05 -17.53 -2.01
C PHE A 101 -14.88 -17.77 -1.05
N LEU A 102 -14.25 -18.94 -1.12
CA LEU A 102 -13.08 -19.24 -0.31
C LEU A 102 -11.92 -18.27 -0.62
N THR A 103 -11.64 -18.06 -1.92
CA THR A 103 -10.59 -17.14 -2.38
C THR A 103 -10.88 -15.70 -1.97
N ALA A 104 -12.11 -15.23 -2.21
CA ALA A 104 -12.55 -13.89 -1.81
C ALA A 104 -12.51 -13.69 -0.28
N GLY A 105 -12.88 -14.72 0.49
CA GLY A 105 -12.79 -14.70 1.96
C GLY A 105 -11.36 -14.55 2.46
N ILE A 106 -10.42 -15.30 1.89
CA ILE A 106 -8.98 -15.16 2.22
C ILE A 106 -8.48 -13.76 1.86
N SER A 107 -8.87 -13.22 0.70
CA SER A 107 -8.56 -11.83 0.33
C SER A 107 -9.16 -10.82 1.30
N ALA A 108 -10.39 -11.02 1.77
CA ALA A 108 -11.02 -10.13 2.75
C ALA A 108 -10.28 -10.15 4.10
N VAL A 109 -9.79 -11.31 4.54
CA VAL A 109 -8.95 -11.42 5.74
C VAL A 109 -7.61 -10.69 5.54
N GLY A 110 -6.98 -10.83 4.37
CA GLY A 110 -5.75 -10.10 4.03
C GLY A 110 -5.96 -8.58 4.01
N LEU A 111 -7.08 -8.13 3.42
CA LEU A 111 -7.50 -6.73 3.42
C LEU A 111 -7.72 -6.21 4.85
N TYR A 112 -8.45 -6.95 5.69
CA TYR A 112 -8.67 -6.61 7.09
C TYR A 112 -7.36 -6.50 7.87
N GLY A 113 -6.42 -7.43 7.65
CA GLY A 113 -5.11 -7.43 8.28
C GLY A 113 -4.28 -6.19 7.91
N ALA A 114 -4.27 -5.82 6.63
CA ALA A 114 -3.56 -4.64 6.14
C ALA A 114 -4.18 -3.32 6.63
N MET A 115 -5.50 -3.26 6.78
CA MET A 115 -6.18 -2.05 7.28
C MET A 115 -5.96 -1.84 8.78
N ASN A 116 -6.04 -2.91 9.58
CA ASN A 116 -5.99 -2.85 11.05
C ASN A 116 -4.62 -3.16 11.66
N TRP A 117 -3.55 -3.25 10.85
CA TRP A 117 -2.20 -3.59 11.31
C TRP A 117 -2.14 -4.90 12.13
N ASN A 118 -3.01 -5.86 11.80
CA ASN A 118 -3.13 -7.10 12.56
C ASN A 118 -2.27 -8.20 11.91
N LEU A 119 -1.10 -8.46 12.50
CA LEU A 119 -0.15 -9.47 12.05
C LEU A 119 -0.76 -10.88 11.97
N ASN A 120 -1.64 -11.24 12.90
CA ASN A 120 -2.25 -12.58 12.91
C ASN A 120 -3.16 -12.78 11.69
N ALA A 121 -3.94 -11.76 11.33
CA ALA A 121 -4.78 -11.82 10.13
C ALA A 121 -3.93 -11.94 8.85
N LEU A 122 -2.78 -11.24 8.78
CA LEU A 122 -1.85 -11.38 7.66
C LEU A 122 -1.21 -12.76 7.58
N TYR A 123 -0.83 -13.37 8.70
CA TYR A 123 -0.33 -14.76 8.71
C TYR A 123 -1.39 -15.75 8.22
N VAL A 124 -2.64 -15.58 8.65
CA VAL A 124 -3.76 -16.43 8.20
C VAL A 124 -4.00 -16.24 6.70
N SER A 125 -3.95 -15.02 6.17
CA SER A 125 -4.14 -14.79 4.73
C SER A 125 -2.99 -15.36 3.90
N ILE A 126 -1.73 -15.22 4.35
CA ILE A 126 -0.57 -15.84 3.70
C ILE A 126 -0.73 -17.35 3.63
N LEU A 127 -1.08 -17.99 4.75
CA LEU A 127 -1.28 -19.44 4.79
C LEU A 127 -2.42 -19.88 3.85
N GLY A 128 -3.50 -19.11 3.80
CA GLY A 128 -4.61 -19.32 2.86
C GLY A 128 -4.15 -19.23 1.40
N PHE A 129 -3.43 -18.17 1.03
CA PHE A 129 -2.91 -17.99 -0.33
C PHE A 129 -1.88 -19.05 -0.72
N VAL A 130 -0.99 -19.47 0.20
CA VAL A 130 -0.06 -20.58 -0.05
C VAL A 130 -0.82 -21.89 -0.31
N THR A 131 -1.87 -22.16 0.46
CA THR A 131 -2.71 -23.35 0.26
C THR A 131 -3.40 -23.30 -1.11
N ILE A 132 -3.99 -22.15 -1.48
CA ILE A 132 -4.57 -21.94 -2.81
C ILE A 132 -3.50 -22.09 -3.89
N PHE A 133 -2.31 -21.54 -3.70
CA PHE A 133 -1.22 -21.61 -4.67
C PHE A 133 -0.80 -23.06 -4.96
N VAL A 134 -0.62 -23.87 -3.91
CA VAL A 134 -0.31 -25.31 -4.06
C VAL A 134 -1.45 -26.04 -4.77
N TRP A 135 -2.71 -25.75 -4.41
CA TRP A 135 -3.88 -26.30 -5.07
C TRP A 135 -3.90 -25.98 -6.57
N ARG A 136 -3.65 -24.72 -6.96
CA ARG A 136 -3.58 -24.28 -8.36
C ARG A 136 -2.42 -24.92 -9.11
N PHE A 137 -1.31 -25.17 -8.44
CA PHE A 137 -0.18 -25.89 -9.01
C PHE A 137 -0.54 -27.32 -9.41
N VAL A 138 -1.34 -28.02 -8.58
CA VAL A 138 -1.84 -29.37 -8.90
C VAL A 138 -2.78 -29.36 -10.11
N HIS A 139 -3.59 -28.29 -10.26
CA HIS A 139 -4.50 -28.12 -11.39
C HIS A 139 -3.82 -27.59 -12.67
N LEU A 140 -2.54 -27.17 -12.61
CA LEU A 140 -1.75 -26.64 -13.73
C LEU A 140 -2.37 -25.39 -14.41
N ASP A 141 -3.12 -24.60 -13.65
CA ASP A 141 -3.73 -23.35 -14.13
C ASP A 141 -2.70 -22.21 -14.12
N TRP A 142 -1.84 -22.12 -15.14
CA TRP A 142 -0.70 -21.18 -15.19
C TRP A 142 -1.07 -19.72 -14.93
N ILE A 143 -2.20 -19.25 -15.46
CA ILE A 143 -2.65 -17.86 -15.26
C ILE A 143 -2.96 -17.62 -13.78
N ASP A 144 -3.72 -18.52 -13.15
CA ASP A 144 -4.10 -18.41 -11.74
C ASP A 144 -2.88 -18.54 -10.81
N ILE A 145 -1.90 -19.36 -11.19
CA ILE A 145 -0.62 -19.47 -10.48
C ILE A 145 0.11 -18.11 -10.46
N ILE A 146 0.22 -17.44 -11.62
CA ILE A 146 0.87 -16.13 -11.72
C ILE A 146 0.12 -15.08 -10.89
N VAL A 147 -1.21 -15.01 -11.04
CA VAL A 147 -2.04 -14.05 -10.28
C VAL A 147 -1.90 -14.28 -8.78
N THR A 148 -1.93 -15.53 -8.33
CA THR A 148 -1.79 -15.88 -6.91
C THR A 148 -0.39 -15.54 -6.38
N ALA A 149 0.67 -15.75 -7.18
CA ALA A 149 2.03 -15.35 -6.81
C ALA A 149 2.16 -13.83 -6.65
N VAL A 150 1.58 -13.06 -7.56
CA VAL A 150 1.54 -11.59 -7.49
C VAL A 150 0.78 -11.11 -6.26
N LEU A 151 -0.30 -11.80 -5.87
CA LEU A 151 -1.05 -11.51 -4.63
C LEU A 151 -0.29 -11.89 -3.36
N LEU A 152 0.43 -13.01 -3.37
CA LEU A 152 1.14 -13.54 -2.21
C LEU A 152 2.38 -12.71 -1.85
N TYR A 153 3.07 -12.17 -2.86
CA TYR A 153 4.29 -11.38 -2.65
C TYR A 153 4.13 -10.16 -1.72
N PRO A 154 3.18 -9.22 -1.94
CA PRO A 154 3.04 -8.03 -1.10
C PRO A 154 2.60 -8.39 0.33
N HIS A 155 1.78 -9.45 0.51
CA HIS A 155 1.43 -9.94 1.85
C HIS A 155 2.66 -10.42 2.62
N SER A 156 3.50 -11.21 1.95
CA SER A 156 4.72 -11.76 2.54
C SER A 156 5.69 -10.64 2.92
N MET A 157 5.91 -9.68 2.02
CA MET A 157 6.77 -8.53 2.29
C MET A 157 6.22 -7.62 3.40
N LEU A 158 4.93 -7.27 3.34
CA LEU A 158 4.28 -6.46 4.38
C LEU A 158 4.42 -7.10 5.76
N THR A 159 4.24 -8.41 5.85
CA THR A 159 4.38 -9.15 7.12
C THR A 159 5.83 -9.13 7.63
N LEU A 160 6.81 -9.27 6.75
CA LEU A 160 8.23 -9.17 7.12
C LEU A 160 8.61 -7.76 7.59
N GLU A 161 8.10 -6.71 6.91
CA GLU A 161 8.37 -5.32 7.27
C GLU A 161 7.73 -4.92 8.60
N MET A 162 6.49 -5.34 8.84
CA MET A 162 5.81 -5.15 10.13
C MET A 162 6.52 -5.92 11.25
N ARG A 163 6.94 -7.17 11.02
CA ARG A 163 7.67 -7.96 12.02
C ARG A 163 9.04 -7.38 12.34
N ALA A 164 9.70 -6.76 11.36
CA ALA A 164 10.96 -6.08 11.55
C ALA A 164 10.83 -4.73 12.28
N GLY A 165 9.59 -4.25 12.50
CA GLY A 165 9.34 -2.92 13.06
C GLY A 165 9.77 -1.78 12.14
N ILE A 166 9.93 -2.06 10.84
CA ILE A 166 10.24 -1.03 9.83
C ILE A 166 8.96 -0.25 9.54
N LEU A 167 7.87 -0.98 9.32
CA LEU A 167 6.56 -0.43 9.03
C LEU A 167 5.64 -0.60 10.25
N THR A 168 5.38 0.49 10.95
CA THR A 168 4.45 0.53 12.08
C THR A 168 3.42 1.65 11.86
N PRO A 169 2.27 1.63 12.55
CA PRO A 169 1.27 2.70 12.41
C PRO A 169 1.83 4.09 12.66
N GLU A 170 2.84 4.22 13.54
CA GLU A 170 3.45 5.50 13.91
C GLU A 170 4.49 5.98 12.89
N THR A 171 5.12 5.06 12.14
CA THR A 171 6.11 5.41 11.10
C THR A 171 5.48 5.58 9.73
N PHE A 172 4.34 4.95 9.47
CA PHE A 172 3.66 4.94 8.17
C PHE A 172 3.36 6.34 7.63
N ASP A 173 2.73 7.19 8.45
CA ASP A 173 2.34 8.55 8.04
C ASP A 173 3.55 9.42 7.62
N ARG A 174 4.75 9.07 8.10
CA ARG A 174 5.99 9.79 7.76
C ARG A 174 6.61 9.28 6.46
N GLU A 175 6.41 8.00 6.12
CA GLU A 175 7.01 7.37 4.95
C GLU A 175 6.12 7.44 3.70
N GLU A 176 4.79 7.52 3.87
CA GLU A 176 3.81 7.59 2.77
C GLU A 176 4.07 8.77 1.79
N TYR A 177 4.74 9.83 2.25
CA TYR A 177 5.04 11.03 1.46
C TYR A 177 6.49 11.14 0.97
N LEU A 178 7.33 10.12 1.15
CA LEU A 178 8.77 10.21 0.86
C LEU A 178 9.20 9.88 -0.58
N THR A 179 8.26 9.52 -1.45
CA THR A 179 8.54 9.46 -2.90
C THR A 179 8.09 10.77 -3.54
N GLU A 180 9.05 11.68 -3.77
CA GLU A 180 8.83 12.98 -4.44
C GLU A 180 8.01 12.81 -5.73
N SER A 181 8.29 11.77 -6.52
CA SER A 181 7.55 11.46 -7.75
C SER A 181 6.06 11.15 -7.54
N GLY A 182 5.68 10.56 -6.40
CA GLY A 182 4.28 10.26 -6.09
C GLY A 182 3.52 11.51 -5.65
N ARG A 183 4.18 12.36 -4.87
CA ARG A 183 3.63 13.67 -4.47
C ARG A 183 3.43 14.57 -5.69
N ASP A 184 4.40 14.61 -6.61
CA ASP A 184 4.31 15.41 -7.83
C ASP A 184 3.12 14.99 -8.70
N LEU A 185 2.82 13.69 -8.79
CA LEU A 185 1.65 13.20 -9.53
C LEU A 185 0.33 13.60 -8.87
N VAL A 186 0.22 13.51 -7.55
CA VAL A 186 -0.98 13.93 -6.81
C VAL A 186 -1.15 15.43 -6.90
N GLU A 187 -0.08 16.19 -6.75
CA GLU A 187 -0.07 17.65 -6.83
C GLU A 187 -0.42 18.13 -8.25
N MET A 188 0.11 17.47 -9.28
CA MET A 188 -0.25 17.69 -10.68
C MET A 188 -1.72 17.34 -10.95
N ALA A 189 -2.20 16.18 -10.48
CA ALA A 189 -3.61 15.80 -10.63
C ALA A 189 -4.55 16.78 -9.90
N HIS A 190 -4.15 17.27 -8.74
CA HIS A 190 -4.91 18.28 -8.00
C HIS A 190 -4.98 19.61 -8.75
N GLN A 191 -3.89 20.03 -9.43
CA GLN A 191 -3.89 21.20 -10.30
C GLN A 191 -4.86 21.06 -11.48
N TYR A 192 -5.02 19.84 -12.04
CA TYR A 192 -5.97 19.58 -13.12
C TYR A 192 -7.43 19.50 -12.65
N ILE A 193 -7.69 18.92 -11.47
CA ILE A 193 -9.07 18.70 -10.97
C ILE A 193 -9.67 20.01 -10.43
N SER A 194 -8.85 20.83 -9.79
CA SER A 194 -9.27 22.13 -9.28
C SER A 194 -8.28 23.17 -9.79
N PRO A 195 -8.36 23.59 -11.07
CA PRO A 195 -7.64 24.75 -11.53
C PRO A 195 -8.10 25.88 -10.62
N LYS A 196 -7.25 26.29 -9.68
CA LYS A 196 -7.45 27.55 -9.00
C LYS A 196 -7.48 28.53 -10.15
N HIS A 197 -8.65 29.10 -10.41
CA HIS A 197 -8.78 30.29 -11.24
C HIS A 197 -7.84 31.28 -10.57
N GLU A 198 -6.61 31.32 -11.07
CA GLU A 198 -5.67 32.38 -10.83
C GLU A 198 -6.41 33.58 -11.36
N ASN A 199 -7.10 34.26 -10.44
CA ASN A 199 -7.96 35.37 -10.73
C ASN A 199 -7.11 36.28 -11.60
N ALA A 200 -7.53 36.40 -12.86
CA ALA A 200 -6.97 37.30 -13.83
C ALA A 200 -6.66 38.57 -13.07
N HIS A 201 -5.36 38.80 -12.84
CA HIS A 201 -4.87 40.00 -12.21
C HIS A 201 -5.37 41.09 -13.16
N VAL A 202 -6.47 41.73 -12.78
CA VAL A 202 -7.04 42.85 -13.50
C VAL A 202 -5.92 43.87 -13.50
N THR A 203 -5.22 43.95 -14.64
CA THR A 203 -4.31 45.03 -14.94
C THR A 203 -5.18 46.27 -14.98
N THR A 204 -5.39 46.87 -13.81
CA THR A 204 -5.94 48.20 -13.68
C THR A 204 -4.95 49.12 -14.38
N TYR A 205 -5.18 49.36 -15.66
CA TYR A 205 -4.51 50.40 -16.40
C TYR A 205 -4.79 51.69 -15.64
N ASN A 206 -3.76 52.15 -14.93
CA ASN A 206 -3.73 53.45 -14.31
C ASN A 206 -3.70 54.47 -15.46
N THR A 207 -4.88 54.90 -15.89
CA THR A 207 -5.08 55.96 -16.87
C THR A 207 -4.59 57.26 -16.23
N GLY A 208 -3.28 57.47 -16.28
CA GLY A 208 -2.66 58.73 -15.90
C GLY A 208 -3.27 59.85 -16.72
N ALA A 209 -4.00 60.73 -16.04
CA ALA A 209 -4.49 61.98 -16.57
C ALA A 209 -3.31 62.80 -17.11
N ALA A 210 -3.19 62.88 -18.43
CA ALA A 210 -2.34 63.85 -19.09
C ALA A 210 -2.99 65.23 -18.94
N TYR A 211 -2.52 65.99 -17.93
CA TYR A 211 -2.65 67.43 -17.91
C TYR A 211 -1.72 68.00 -18.99
N VAL A 212 -2.29 68.63 -20.01
CA VAL A 212 -1.56 69.55 -20.90
C VAL A 212 -2.39 70.83 -21.02
N ALA A 213 -1.79 71.88 -20.46
CA ALA A 213 -1.88 73.33 -20.70
C ALA A 213 -3.19 73.93 -21.22
#